data_AF-A0AAW1RIZ6-F1
#
_entry.id   AF-A0AAW1RIZ6-F1
#
_cell.length_a   1.000
_cell.length_b   1.000
_cell.length_c   1.000
_cell.angle_alpha   90.00
_cell.angle_beta   90.00
_cell.angle_gamma   90.00
#
_symmetry.space_group_name_H-M   'P 1'
#
loop_
_entity.id
_entity.type
_entity.pdbx_description
1 polymer ?
#
loop_
_entity_poly.entity_id
_entity_poly.type
_entity_poly.pdbx_seq_one_letter_code
_entity_poly.pdbx_strand_id
1 'polypeptide(L)'
;MLNVIIATGAEYTQQEQAFSFVPQSCANTWQANSRLPNGAPCGVAGLAEGACCADGFQCRVSGPRLMQAAPAACLPATSLQVPPALDRVALRAPLANASSPGGSSGSGFTAQERFSPNPTEHPAAHAPAGGAGGSAEQLEGTVAGGRFTRIKFQPPPAIARAADGRLLTAEGKEVRIRAVNWFGFNNGQTMVDGLYAGNFTQVGDFATIVYRLQLLGFNGVRLPFRFADLNLPPKTLWVKPCSADSTAQVKGNLSNPTAPYGAIDYAARSLPPQRALPQPSAADSGLCNAYLPNNASDPAGTLDRFLWVIQYLVGSGFYVIIDYHAAALSADAVVCAKVARFRDNWVALFRSIVSLGSVWRNQLAGRLFLELLNEPDILGFRWETSSSIVVNGVRRTFPKLQRLYLQTMLALRAVSPLALFAVEGTGQATMPGVAYGNGFTVDPVLVARYNLSNPSGFLAALTGQHRDTLLPRTVIAPHVYGPNVTGWQPPNCADCSACATCGPALYKMLDASFGYLAGPGFRASPAAAPVRLTVLPTEFGSSLLEAGDVAWLTDFTRWANNAGASRGGHRTLHSWAWWAWNANAVSPPTGLVGDDWLAVQWAKINILTVQRDPPNPYAAGDPGGWGLRPWFL
;
A
#
# COMPACT_ATOMS: atom_id res chain seq x y z
N MET A 1 -49.16 -31.18 9.79
CA MET A 1 -48.34 -30.90 8.60
C MET A 1 -48.45 -29.43 8.27
N LEU A 2 -47.38 -28.64 8.48
CA LEU A 2 -47.25 -27.30 7.94
C LEU A 2 -45.76 -26.97 7.88
N ASN A 3 -45.25 -26.56 6.73
CA ASN A 3 -43.84 -26.20 6.56
C ASN A 3 -43.63 -24.76 7.02
N VAL A 4 -42.60 -24.51 7.83
CA VAL A 4 -42.08 -23.16 8.10
C VAL A 4 -40.65 -23.10 7.58
N ILE A 5 -40.46 -22.34 6.50
CA ILE A 5 -39.14 -21.98 5.99
C ILE A 5 -38.65 -20.80 6.80
N ILE A 6 -37.56 -20.96 7.54
CA ILE A 6 -36.85 -19.84 8.18
C ILE A 6 -35.66 -19.47 7.29
N ALA A 7 -35.78 -18.37 6.57
CA ALA A 7 -34.65 -17.75 5.88
C ALA A 7 -33.90 -16.84 6.85
N THR A 8 -32.73 -17.27 7.35
CA THR A 8 -31.82 -16.41 8.11
C THR A 8 -30.86 -15.69 7.17
N GLY A 9 -31.30 -14.56 6.63
CA GLY A 9 -30.38 -13.56 6.07
C GLY A 9 -29.74 -12.77 7.20
N ALA A 10 -28.45 -13.00 7.47
CA ALA A 10 -27.67 -12.23 8.41
C ALA A 10 -26.49 -11.57 7.68
N GLU A 11 -26.69 -10.34 7.21
CA GLU A 11 -25.61 -9.51 6.67
C GLU A 11 -24.68 -9.10 7.81
N TYR A 12 -23.45 -9.62 7.81
CA TYR A 12 -22.43 -9.31 8.81
C TYR A 12 -21.59 -8.10 8.36
N THR A 13 -22.07 -6.89 8.67
CA THR A 13 -21.28 -5.66 8.54
C THR A 13 -20.42 -5.43 9.78
N GLN A 14 -19.24 -6.07 9.83
CA GLN A 14 -18.17 -5.56 10.70
C GLN A 14 -17.54 -4.32 10.04
N GLN A 15 -18.08 -3.15 10.38
CA GLN A 15 -17.43 -1.87 10.09
C GLN A 15 -16.20 -1.70 10.99
N GLU A 16 -15.01 -1.71 10.42
CA GLU A 16 -13.87 -1.02 11.02
C GLU A 16 -14.02 0.48 10.74
N GLN A 17 -14.53 1.23 11.72
CA GLN A 17 -14.50 2.68 11.68
C GLN A 17 -13.08 3.17 11.94
N ALA A 18 -12.48 3.82 10.95
CA ALA A 18 -11.22 4.55 11.12
C ALA A 18 -11.48 5.76 12.04
N PHE A 19 -11.22 5.60 13.34
CA PHE A 19 -11.34 6.68 14.31
C PHE A 19 -10.19 7.68 14.12
N SER A 20 -10.47 8.79 13.45
CA SER A 20 -9.58 9.96 13.44
C SER A 20 -9.48 10.55 14.85
N PHE A 21 -8.35 10.30 15.50
CA PHE A 21 -8.05 10.86 16.81
C PHE A 21 -7.62 12.33 16.68
N VAL A 22 -8.59 13.24 16.70
CA VAL A 22 -8.33 14.66 16.99
C VAL A 22 -7.82 14.75 18.44
N PRO A 23 -6.63 15.34 18.71
CA PRO A 23 -6.14 15.47 20.08
C PRO A 23 -7.02 16.44 20.88
N GLN A 24 -7.79 15.92 21.84
CA GLN A 24 -8.47 16.77 22.82
C GLN A 24 -7.45 17.42 23.75
N SER A 25 -7.08 18.67 23.44
CA SER A 25 -6.35 19.52 24.39
C SER A 25 -7.30 20.00 25.50
N CYS A 26 -6.88 19.82 26.76
CA CYS A 26 -7.45 20.44 27.96
C CYS A 26 -8.82 19.91 28.46
N ALA A 27 -8.90 18.61 28.78
CA ALA A 27 -9.83 18.12 29.81
C ALA A 27 -9.12 18.04 31.17
N ASN A 28 -9.39 19.01 32.07
CA ASN A 28 -8.88 18.96 33.44
C ASN A 28 -9.59 17.85 34.23
N THR A 29 -8.83 16.84 34.66
CA THR A 29 -9.33 15.78 35.55
C THR A 29 -9.66 16.33 36.94
N TRP A 30 -10.95 16.52 37.22
CA TRP A 30 -11.43 16.63 38.60
C TRP A 30 -11.52 15.23 39.23
N GLN A 31 -10.65 14.95 40.21
CA GLN A 31 -10.84 13.80 41.08
C GLN A 31 -12.02 14.07 42.02
N ALA A 32 -13.09 13.30 41.88
CA ALA A 32 -14.24 13.37 42.77
C ALA A 32 -13.91 12.73 44.14
N ASN A 33 -13.38 13.55 45.06
CA ASN A 33 -13.22 13.21 46.47
C ASN A 33 -13.81 14.32 47.35
N SER A 34 -15.13 14.44 47.34
CA SER A 34 -15.89 15.29 48.26
C SER A 34 -17.24 14.65 48.59
N ARG A 35 -17.52 14.49 49.89
CA ARG A 35 -18.85 14.13 50.40
C ARG A 35 -19.67 15.41 50.58
N LEU A 36 -20.97 15.36 50.33
CA LEU A 36 -21.88 16.42 50.79
C LEU A 36 -22.01 16.37 52.33
N PRO A 37 -22.24 17.51 53.01
CA PRO A 37 -22.24 17.58 54.48
C PRO A 37 -23.25 16.66 55.18
N ASN A 38 -24.32 16.22 54.49
CA ASN A 38 -25.47 15.53 55.10
C ASN A 38 -25.64 14.04 54.66
N GLY A 39 -24.59 13.41 54.10
CA GLY A 39 -24.44 11.95 54.14
C GLY A 39 -25.44 11.05 53.37
N ALA A 40 -26.29 11.56 52.50
CA ALA A 40 -27.23 10.76 51.71
C ALA A 40 -26.62 10.22 50.38
N PRO A 41 -26.84 8.96 50.00
CA PRO A 41 -26.40 8.42 48.70
C PRO A 41 -27.39 8.77 47.57
N CYS A 42 -26.89 9.22 46.43
CA CYS A 42 -27.72 9.41 45.23
C CYS A 42 -28.01 8.06 44.57
N GLY A 43 -29.28 7.65 44.58
CA GLY A 43 -29.77 6.49 43.83
C GLY A 43 -29.90 6.78 42.34
N VAL A 44 -29.71 5.75 41.50
CA VAL A 44 -29.85 5.83 40.05
C VAL A 44 -31.31 5.55 39.67
N ALA A 45 -31.99 6.55 39.12
CA ALA A 45 -33.23 6.39 38.36
C ALA A 45 -33.20 7.43 37.22
N GLY A 46 -33.41 6.98 35.99
CA GLY A 46 -33.25 7.85 34.81
C GLY A 46 -34.46 8.71 34.51
N LEU A 47 -34.28 9.73 33.68
CA LEU A 47 -35.26 10.15 32.67
C LEU A 47 -34.60 11.04 31.60
N ALA A 48 -35.33 11.14 30.49
CA ALA A 48 -35.08 11.77 29.19
C ALA A 48 -34.24 13.06 29.08
N GLU A 49 -33.71 13.25 27.87
CA GLU A 49 -33.16 14.50 27.35
C GLU A 49 -34.22 15.61 27.28
N GLY A 50 -33.82 16.87 27.54
CA GLY A 50 -34.57 18.05 27.14
C GLY A 50 -34.68 19.17 28.19
N ALA A 51 -34.33 20.38 27.78
CA ALA A 51 -34.51 21.66 28.46
C ALA A 51 -33.75 21.89 29.79
N CYS A 52 -32.76 22.79 29.75
CA CYS A 52 -32.90 24.15 30.32
C CYS A 52 -31.62 24.98 30.14
N CYS A 53 -31.68 26.01 29.29
CA CYS A 53 -30.75 27.14 29.35
C CYS A 53 -31.48 28.32 30.00
N ALA A 54 -31.12 28.67 31.23
CA ALA A 54 -31.50 29.94 31.86
C ALA A 54 -30.49 30.36 32.94
N ASP A 55 -30.18 31.65 32.94
CA ASP A 55 -29.78 32.48 34.07
C ASP A 55 -28.49 32.17 34.87
N GLY A 56 -27.39 32.73 34.37
CA GLY A 56 -26.80 33.91 35.02
C GLY A 56 -26.28 33.79 36.46
N PHE A 57 -25.09 33.24 36.63
CA PHE A 57 -24.25 33.51 37.82
C PHE A 57 -22.81 33.87 37.44
N GLN A 58 -22.33 35.03 37.91
CA GLN A 58 -20.93 35.44 37.76
C GLN A 58 -20.07 34.84 38.88
N CYS A 59 -19.16 33.92 38.55
CA CYS A 59 -18.06 33.57 39.43
C CYS A 59 -16.88 34.53 39.23
N ARG A 60 -16.59 35.37 40.23
CA ARG A 60 -15.33 36.14 40.28
C ARG A 60 -14.17 35.20 40.58
N VAL A 61 -13.16 35.18 39.72
CA VAL A 61 -11.84 34.59 40.01
C VAL A 61 -10.79 35.69 39.85
N SER A 62 -10.05 35.96 40.92
CA SER A 62 -8.95 36.91 40.95
C SER A 62 -7.64 36.24 40.51
N GLY A 63 -7.11 36.64 39.36
CA GLY A 63 -5.82 36.21 38.81
C GLY A 63 -5.32 37.22 37.75
N PRO A 64 -4.00 37.30 37.47
CA PRO A 64 -3.42 38.50 36.87
C PRO A 64 -3.70 38.69 35.38
N ARG A 65 -3.63 39.96 34.96
CA ARG A 65 -4.01 40.49 33.64
C ARG A 65 -3.19 39.90 32.49
N LEU A 66 -3.88 39.44 31.46
CA LEU A 66 -3.40 39.40 30.07
C LEU A 66 -4.45 40.07 29.16
N MET A 67 -4.02 40.55 27.99
CA MET A 67 -4.71 41.59 27.20
C MET A 67 -6.13 41.19 26.75
N GLN A 68 -7.07 42.13 26.87
CA GLN A 68 -8.41 42.01 26.29
C GLN A 68 -8.38 42.31 24.78
N ALA A 69 -8.94 41.41 23.97
CA ALA A 69 -9.45 41.72 22.64
C ALA A 69 -10.99 41.81 22.71
N ALA A 70 -11.59 42.69 21.92
CA ALA A 70 -13.03 42.96 21.96
C ALA A 70 -13.87 41.81 21.36
N PRO A 71 -15.08 41.54 21.87
CA PRO A 71 -15.97 40.54 21.30
C PRO A 71 -16.60 41.04 19.99
N ALA A 72 -16.50 40.24 18.93
CA ALA A 72 -17.23 40.46 17.69
C ALA A 72 -18.70 40.02 17.83
N ALA A 73 -19.62 40.75 17.18
CA ALA A 73 -21.05 40.49 17.27
C ALA A 73 -21.49 39.24 16.50
N CYS A 74 -22.46 38.51 17.03
CA CYS A 74 -23.15 37.46 16.30
C CYS A 74 -24.08 38.07 15.24
N LEU A 75 -23.99 37.60 14.00
CA LEU A 75 -24.98 37.85 12.94
C LEU A 75 -25.86 36.61 12.75
N PRO A 76 -27.14 36.77 12.37
CA PRO A 76 -28.09 35.65 12.26
C PRO A 76 -27.84 34.80 11.02
N ALA A 77 -28.17 33.51 11.11
CA ALA A 77 -28.09 32.57 10.00
C ALA A 77 -29.15 32.86 8.92
N THR A 78 -28.72 32.96 7.67
CA THR A 78 -29.59 32.94 6.49
C THR A 78 -29.70 31.52 5.93
N SER A 79 -30.91 31.09 5.59
CA SER A 79 -31.15 29.76 4.99
C SER A 79 -30.67 29.74 3.53
N LEU A 80 -29.78 28.80 3.20
CA LEU A 80 -29.46 28.51 1.80
C LEU A 80 -30.49 27.53 1.22
N GLN A 81 -31.13 27.92 0.12
CA GLN A 81 -31.99 27.02 -0.65
C GLN A 81 -31.14 26.08 -1.52
N VAL A 82 -31.56 24.81 -1.59
CA VAL A 82 -30.94 23.79 -2.45
C VAL A 82 -31.53 23.88 -3.86
N PRO A 83 -30.72 24.05 -4.93
CA PRO A 83 -31.22 23.95 -6.30
C PRO A 83 -31.41 22.47 -6.72
N PRO A 84 -32.40 22.16 -7.57
CA PRO A 84 -32.72 20.79 -7.96
C PRO A 84 -31.70 20.17 -8.93
N ALA A 85 -31.74 18.83 -9.02
CA ALA A 85 -30.85 18.02 -9.86
C ALA A 85 -30.94 18.36 -11.36
N LEU A 86 -29.81 18.26 -12.06
CA LEU A 86 -29.75 18.36 -13.51
C LEU A 86 -29.91 16.99 -14.17
N ASP A 87 -30.81 16.95 -15.15
CA ASP A 87 -31.21 15.75 -15.86
C ASP A 87 -30.21 15.25 -16.91
N ARG A 88 -30.38 13.98 -17.30
CA ARG A 88 -29.52 13.30 -18.28
C ARG A 88 -29.69 13.87 -19.70
N VAL A 89 -28.66 14.51 -20.24
CA VAL A 89 -28.60 14.85 -21.67
C VAL A 89 -28.04 13.68 -22.48
N ALA A 90 -28.90 13.06 -23.30
CA ALA A 90 -28.49 12.06 -24.28
C ALA A 90 -28.02 12.74 -25.58
N LEU A 91 -26.73 12.61 -25.91
CA LEU A 91 -26.18 13.08 -27.19
C LEU A 91 -26.13 11.94 -28.21
N ARG A 92 -27.02 12.01 -29.21
CA ARG A 92 -26.89 11.25 -30.47
C ARG A 92 -25.91 12.00 -31.39
N ALA A 93 -24.88 11.30 -31.88
CA ALA A 93 -24.05 11.80 -32.98
C ALA A 93 -24.57 11.23 -34.33
N PRO A 94 -24.58 12.01 -35.43
CA PRO A 94 -25.05 11.55 -36.73
C PRO A 94 -23.96 10.80 -37.52
N LEU A 95 -24.41 9.89 -38.39
CA LEU A 95 -23.59 9.25 -39.42
C LEU A 95 -23.21 10.24 -40.53
N ALA A 96 -21.97 10.19 -41.01
CA ALA A 96 -21.54 10.86 -42.23
C ALA A 96 -20.58 9.97 -43.04
N ASN A 97 -20.97 9.64 -44.27
CA ASN A 97 -20.12 9.00 -45.27
C ASN A 97 -19.26 10.05 -46.00
N ALA A 98 -17.98 9.76 -46.26
CA ALA A 98 -17.22 10.40 -47.34
C ALA A 98 -15.99 9.57 -47.82
N SER A 99 -16.13 9.01 -49.02
CA SER A 99 -15.12 8.74 -50.08
C SER A 99 -13.61 9.02 -49.88
N SER A 100 -12.80 8.06 -50.37
CA SER A 100 -11.37 8.20 -50.75
C SER A 100 -11.14 9.17 -51.94
N PRO A 101 -9.93 9.74 -52.09
CA PRO A 101 -8.84 9.15 -52.91
C PRO A 101 -7.46 9.23 -52.18
N GLY A 102 -6.30 8.72 -52.63
CA GLY A 102 -5.89 8.10 -53.90
C GLY A 102 -4.71 8.88 -54.54
N GLY A 103 -3.45 8.38 -54.46
CA GLY A 103 -2.33 8.85 -55.29
C GLY A 103 -0.92 8.92 -54.68
N SER A 104 0.08 8.39 -55.41
CA SER A 104 1.54 8.72 -55.46
C SER A 104 2.36 8.79 -54.15
N SER A 105 3.35 7.93 -53.87
CA SER A 105 4.64 7.65 -54.54
C SER A 105 5.71 8.74 -54.39
N GLY A 106 6.80 8.46 -53.65
CA GLY A 106 7.98 9.30 -53.54
C GLY A 106 9.15 8.62 -52.83
N SER A 107 10.27 8.44 -53.53
CA SER A 107 11.62 8.14 -52.98
C SER A 107 12.05 9.17 -51.94
N GLY A 108 12.92 8.91 -50.96
CA GLY A 108 13.88 7.82 -50.77
C GLY A 108 15.24 8.43 -50.39
N PHE A 109 15.90 7.95 -49.34
CA PHE A 109 17.23 8.43 -48.93
C PHE A 109 18.11 7.31 -48.36
N THR A 110 19.42 7.50 -48.52
CA THR A 110 20.47 6.49 -48.42
C THR A 110 20.99 6.29 -47.00
N ALA A 111 21.33 5.03 -46.68
CA ALA A 111 22.08 4.68 -45.47
C ALA A 111 23.52 4.30 -45.83
N GLN A 112 24.51 5.00 -45.29
CA GLN A 112 25.89 4.52 -45.23
C GLN A 112 26.73 5.32 -44.23
N GLU A 113 27.05 4.73 -43.07
CA GLU A 113 28.29 5.05 -42.36
C GLU A 113 28.97 3.75 -41.92
N ARG A 114 30.28 3.67 -42.18
CA ARG A 114 31.17 2.59 -41.75
C ARG A 114 32.04 3.13 -40.64
N PHE A 115 32.23 2.38 -39.55
CA PHE A 115 33.37 2.60 -38.65
C PHE A 115 33.96 1.29 -38.13
N SER A 116 35.29 1.27 -38.04
CA SER A 116 36.17 0.23 -37.49
C SER A 116 37.60 0.78 -37.49
N PRO A 117 38.56 0.32 -36.65
CA PRO A 117 38.41 -0.36 -35.35
C PRO A 117 39.31 0.25 -34.22
N ASN A 118 39.40 -0.44 -33.07
CA ASN A 118 40.19 -0.13 -31.85
C ASN A 118 41.70 0.11 -32.05
N PRO A 119 42.37 0.82 -31.09
CA PRO A 119 43.15 0.17 -30.00
C PRO A 119 42.97 0.88 -28.61
N THR A 120 43.38 0.39 -27.41
CA THR A 120 43.98 -0.89 -26.93
C THR A 120 43.74 -1.12 -25.40
N GLU A 121 43.61 -2.38 -25.02
CA GLU A 121 44.05 -3.13 -23.81
C GLU A 121 44.40 -2.48 -22.44
N HIS A 122 43.81 -3.06 -21.37
CA HIS A 122 44.51 -3.55 -20.16
C HIS A 122 43.68 -4.69 -19.50
N PRO A 123 44.30 -5.67 -18.80
CA PRO A 123 43.63 -6.93 -18.45
C PRO A 123 42.93 -6.91 -17.08
N ALA A 124 41.74 -7.52 -17.01
CA ALA A 124 41.04 -7.84 -15.76
C ALA A 124 40.64 -9.32 -15.72
N ALA A 125 40.58 -9.89 -14.51
CA ALA A 125 40.49 -11.33 -14.28
C ALA A 125 39.26 -12.01 -14.91
N HIS A 126 39.46 -13.24 -15.39
CA HIS A 126 38.38 -14.08 -15.93
C HIS A 126 37.32 -14.42 -14.86
N ALA A 127 36.09 -13.98 -15.12
CA ALA A 127 34.87 -14.60 -14.59
C ALA A 127 34.09 -15.21 -15.78
N PRO A 128 33.44 -16.38 -15.62
CA PRO A 128 32.82 -17.07 -16.75
C PRO A 128 31.55 -16.36 -17.23
N ALA A 129 31.54 -15.95 -18.49
CA ALA A 129 30.40 -15.31 -19.15
C ALA A 129 29.31 -16.34 -19.50
N GLY A 130 28.49 -16.72 -18.52
CA GLY A 130 27.28 -17.51 -18.73
C GLY A 130 26.13 -16.67 -19.28
N GLY A 131 25.95 -16.65 -20.61
CA GLY A 131 24.82 -16.00 -21.26
C GLY A 131 23.49 -16.71 -20.97
N ALA A 132 22.82 -16.33 -19.88
CA ALA A 132 21.58 -16.96 -19.42
C ALA A 132 20.34 -16.55 -20.23
N GLY A 133 20.27 -16.98 -21.50
CA GLY A 133 19.01 -17.20 -22.20
C GLY A 133 18.34 -18.48 -21.69
N GLY A 134 18.05 -18.55 -20.39
CA GLY A 134 17.55 -19.77 -19.74
C GLY A 134 16.20 -20.20 -20.31
N SER A 135 16.16 -21.37 -20.94
CA SER A 135 14.90 -22.04 -21.29
C SER A 135 14.05 -22.17 -20.03
N ALA A 136 12.83 -21.66 -20.05
CA ALA A 136 11.92 -21.68 -18.90
C ALA A 136 11.58 -23.12 -18.50
N GLU A 137 12.33 -23.64 -17.53
CA GLU A 137 12.27 -24.98 -16.97
C GLU A 137 10.87 -25.24 -16.39
N GLN A 138 10.22 -26.32 -16.85
CA GLN A 138 8.94 -26.75 -16.30
C GLN A 138 9.18 -27.44 -14.96
N LEU A 139 9.16 -26.66 -13.89
CA LEU A 139 9.34 -27.16 -12.54
C LEU A 139 8.03 -27.75 -12.01
N GLU A 140 7.90 -29.07 -12.10
CA GLU A 140 6.91 -29.83 -11.34
C GLU A 140 7.31 -29.86 -9.86
N GLY A 141 6.39 -29.49 -8.97
CA GLY A 141 6.67 -29.45 -7.54
C GLY A 141 5.39 -29.40 -6.70
N THR A 142 5.38 -30.17 -5.62
CA THR A 142 4.30 -30.13 -4.62
C THR A 142 4.30 -28.79 -3.89
N VAL A 143 3.12 -28.29 -3.54
CA VAL A 143 2.93 -27.05 -2.77
C VAL A 143 2.18 -27.39 -1.47
N ALA A 144 2.32 -26.55 -0.44
CA ALA A 144 1.57 -26.64 0.81
C ALA A 144 0.06 -26.82 0.53
N GLY A 145 -0.48 -27.98 0.90
CA GLY A 145 -1.89 -28.39 0.75
C GLY A 145 -2.49 -28.47 -0.66
N GLY A 146 -1.91 -27.80 -1.66
CA GLY A 146 -2.52 -27.56 -2.97
C GLY A 146 -2.14 -28.58 -4.04
N ARG A 147 -3.12 -28.95 -4.89
CA ARG A 147 -2.89 -29.77 -6.08
C ARG A 147 -2.42 -28.91 -7.26
N PHE A 148 -1.13 -28.95 -7.57
CA PHE A 148 -0.61 -28.50 -8.87
C PHE A 148 -0.16 -29.71 -9.69
N THR A 149 -0.72 -29.88 -10.88
CA THR A 149 -0.34 -30.96 -11.80
C THR A 149 0.62 -30.52 -12.91
N ARG A 150 0.72 -29.21 -13.21
CA ARG A 150 1.79 -28.54 -13.99
C ARG A 150 1.59 -27.03 -13.97
N ILE A 151 2.60 -26.25 -13.57
CA ILE A 151 2.67 -24.82 -13.87
C ILE A 151 4.04 -24.45 -14.41
N LYS A 152 4.07 -23.68 -15.50
CA LYS A 152 5.29 -23.08 -16.04
C LYS A 152 5.59 -21.76 -15.33
N PHE A 153 6.09 -21.83 -14.10
CA PHE A 153 6.39 -20.64 -13.32
C PHE A 153 7.40 -19.73 -14.03
N GLN A 154 7.13 -18.42 -14.02
CA GLN A 154 7.99 -17.38 -14.59
C GLN A 154 8.23 -16.31 -13.52
N PRO A 155 8.98 -16.62 -12.44
CA PRO A 155 9.25 -15.65 -11.40
C PRO A 155 10.04 -14.45 -11.93
N PRO A 156 9.89 -13.25 -11.32
CA PRO A 156 10.61 -12.08 -11.77
C PRO A 156 12.14 -12.25 -11.57
N PRO A 157 12.98 -11.31 -12.00
CA PRO A 157 14.40 -11.30 -11.60
C PRO A 157 14.57 -11.32 -10.07
N ALA A 158 15.59 -12.00 -9.57
CA ALA A 158 15.87 -11.99 -8.13
C ALA A 158 16.60 -10.68 -7.74
N ILE A 159 16.12 -10.01 -6.69
CA ILE A 159 16.81 -8.87 -6.10
C ILE A 159 17.97 -9.38 -5.24
N ALA A 160 19.18 -9.03 -5.64
CA ALA A 160 20.40 -9.35 -4.89
C ALA A 160 20.71 -8.32 -3.80
N ARG A 161 20.40 -7.04 -4.03
CA ARG A 161 20.59 -5.98 -3.02
C ARG A 161 19.75 -4.72 -3.24
N ALA A 162 19.49 -3.99 -2.16
CA ALA A 162 19.13 -2.58 -2.16
C ALA A 162 20.41 -1.73 -2.01
N ALA A 163 20.66 -0.74 -2.87
CA ALA A 163 21.85 0.11 -2.81
C ALA A 163 21.64 1.43 -3.56
N ASP A 164 22.11 2.55 -3.00
CA ASP A 164 22.14 3.87 -3.66
C ASP A 164 20.77 4.24 -4.28
N GLY A 165 19.71 4.12 -3.48
CA GLY A 165 18.33 4.43 -3.91
C GLY A 165 17.66 3.40 -4.83
N ARG A 166 18.28 2.24 -5.12
CA ARG A 166 17.82 1.28 -6.14
C ARG A 166 17.78 -0.16 -5.62
N LEU A 167 16.80 -0.92 -6.11
CA LEU A 167 16.79 -2.38 -6.05
C LEU A 167 17.59 -2.94 -7.24
N LEU A 168 18.53 -3.85 -6.99
CA LEU A 168 19.45 -4.38 -7.99
C LEU A 168 19.44 -5.90 -8.02
N THR A 169 19.46 -6.49 -9.22
CA THR A 169 19.76 -7.91 -9.43
C THR A 169 21.24 -8.23 -9.16
N ALA A 170 21.63 -9.51 -9.24
CA ALA A 170 23.02 -9.91 -9.07
C ALA A 170 23.93 -9.29 -10.16
N GLU A 171 23.41 -9.16 -11.37
CA GLU A 171 24.04 -8.55 -12.55
C GLU A 171 24.02 -7.01 -12.49
N GLY A 172 23.52 -6.42 -11.41
CA GLY A 172 23.43 -4.96 -11.25
C GLY A 172 22.33 -4.28 -12.05
N LYS A 173 21.42 -5.03 -12.69
CA LYS A 173 20.25 -4.46 -13.37
C LYS A 173 19.25 -3.94 -12.34
N GLU A 174 18.65 -2.78 -12.62
CA GLU A 174 17.66 -2.19 -11.74
C GLU A 174 16.32 -2.95 -11.78
N VAL A 175 15.74 -3.18 -10.61
CA VAL A 175 14.39 -3.71 -10.43
C VAL A 175 13.46 -2.56 -10.04
N ARG A 176 12.29 -2.53 -10.68
CA ARG A 176 11.22 -1.56 -10.41
C ARG A 176 9.96 -2.31 -10.00
N ILE A 177 9.50 -2.10 -8.77
CA ILE A 177 8.31 -2.75 -8.24
C ILE A 177 7.12 -1.80 -8.42
N ARG A 178 6.14 -2.21 -9.22
CA ARG A 178 4.85 -1.56 -9.43
C ARG A 178 3.80 -2.46 -8.82
N ALA A 179 3.51 -2.24 -7.55
CA ALA A 179 2.70 -3.15 -6.75
C ALA A 179 1.31 -2.60 -6.42
N VAL A 180 0.43 -3.48 -5.99
CA VAL A 180 -0.88 -3.15 -5.45
C VAL A 180 -1.07 -3.85 -4.10
N ASN A 181 -1.73 -3.20 -3.16
CA ASN A 181 -2.19 -3.82 -1.93
C ASN A 181 -3.44 -4.66 -2.19
N TRP A 182 -3.44 -5.92 -1.75
CA TRP A 182 -4.62 -6.78 -1.79
C TRP A 182 -4.84 -7.40 -0.41
N PHE A 183 -5.72 -6.79 0.38
CA PHE A 183 -5.98 -7.16 1.78
C PHE A 183 -7.05 -8.25 1.91
N GLY A 184 -7.13 -8.89 3.09
CA GLY A 184 -8.10 -9.94 3.44
C GLY A 184 -7.53 -11.06 4.33
N PHE A 185 -6.20 -11.24 4.36
CA PHE A 185 -5.54 -12.08 5.37
C PHE A 185 -5.38 -11.38 6.73
N ASN A 186 -5.84 -10.13 6.85
CA ASN A 186 -5.73 -9.24 8.03
C ASN A 186 -7.09 -8.82 8.64
N ASN A 187 -8.21 -9.27 8.09
CA ASN A 187 -9.56 -8.93 8.55
C ASN A 187 -10.39 -10.20 8.90
N GLY A 188 -9.71 -11.33 9.14
CA GLY A 188 -10.36 -12.62 9.42
C GLY A 188 -11.07 -13.25 8.21
N GLN A 189 -10.88 -12.80 6.98
CA GLN A 189 -11.42 -13.48 5.79
C GLN A 189 -10.60 -14.72 5.39
N THR A 190 -9.40 -14.94 5.93
CA THR A 190 -8.55 -16.13 5.68
C THR A 190 -8.15 -16.32 4.20
N MET A 191 -8.36 -15.28 3.39
CA MET A 191 -8.00 -15.15 1.99
C MET A 191 -8.13 -13.66 1.64
N VAL A 192 -7.51 -13.23 0.55
CA VAL A 192 -7.74 -11.87 0.00
C VAL A 192 -9.21 -11.64 -0.35
N ASP A 193 -9.71 -10.42 -0.11
CA ASP A 193 -11.11 -10.08 -0.34
C ASP A 193 -11.46 -9.98 -1.85
N GLY A 194 -12.75 -9.98 -2.14
CA GLY A 194 -13.30 -9.88 -3.50
C GLY A 194 -13.68 -11.21 -4.13
N LEU A 195 -13.08 -12.32 -3.70
CA LEU A 195 -13.38 -13.66 -4.26
C LEU A 195 -14.84 -14.10 -4.02
N TYR A 196 -15.55 -13.48 -3.07
CA TYR A 196 -17.00 -13.66 -2.91
C TYR A 196 -17.84 -13.03 -4.03
N ALA A 197 -17.34 -12.00 -4.73
CA ALA A 197 -18.11 -11.24 -5.70
C ALA A 197 -18.24 -11.93 -7.06
N GLY A 198 -19.36 -11.67 -7.75
CA GLY A 198 -19.69 -12.17 -9.10
C GLY A 198 -19.79 -13.69 -9.25
N ASN A 199 -20.23 -14.15 -10.42
CA ASN A 199 -20.20 -15.57 -10.82
C ASN A 199 -19.33 -15.78 -12.08
N PHE A 200 -18.32 -14.93 -12.28
CA PHE A 200 -17.41 -14.93 -13.42
C PHE A 200 -15.96 -15.00 -12.94
N THR A 201 -15.10 -15.67 -13.70
CA THR A 201 -13.68 -15.83 -13.35
C THR A 201 -12.97 -14.50 -13.12
N GLN A 202 -13.23 -13.46 -13.92
CA GLN A 202 -12.61 -12.13 -13.76
C GLN A 202 -12.86 -11.48 -12.39
N VAL A 203 -13.92 -11.86 -11.69
CA VAL A 203 -14.36 -11.26 -10.42
C VAL A 203 -14.12 -12.20 -9.24
N GLY A 204 -14.45 -13.47 -9.41
CA GLY A 204 -14.43 -14.46 -8.32
C GLY A 204 -13.20 -15.35 -8.27
N ASP A 205 -12.43 -15.49 -9.35
CA ASP A 205 -11.28 -16.41 -9.41
C ASP A 205 -9.95 -15.71 -9.12
N PHE A 206 -9.24 -16.18 -8.09
CA PHE A 206 -7.97 -15.59 -7.65
C PHE A 206 -6.92 -15.59 -8.77
N ALA A 207 -6.77 -16.69 -9.50
CA ALA A 207 -5.77 -16.82 -10.56
C ALA A 207 -6.06 -15.86 -11.72
N THR A 208 -7.33 -15.70 -12.07
CA THR A 208 -7.79 -14.77 -13.09
C THR A 208 -7.63 -13.31 -12.66
N ILE A 209 -7.88 -12.97 -11.38
CA ILE A 209 -7.60 -11.62 -10.85
C ILE A 209 -6.09 -11.31 -10.89
N VAL A 210 -5.23 -12.26 -10.51
CA VAL A 210 -3.77 -12.11 -10.64
C VAL A 210 -3.39 -11.85 -12.11
N TYR A 211 -4.04 -12.51 -13.07
CA TYR A 211 -3.85 -12.23 -14.50
C TYR A 211 -4.34 -10.82 -14.90
N ARG A 212 -5.49 -10.35 -14.39
CA ARG A 212 -5.94 -8.95 -14.57
C ARG A 212 -4.88 -7.95 -14.07
N LEU A 213 -4.27 -8.21 -12.91
CA LEU A 213 -3.18 -7.39 -12.37
C LEU A 213 -1.93 -7.39 -13.28
N GLN A 214 -1.52 -8.54 -13.82
CA GLN A 214 -0.43 -8.63 -14.80
C GLN A 214 -0.73 -7.79 -16.05
N LEU A 215 -1.95 -7.91 -16.56
CA LEU A 215 -2.39 -7.20 -17.75
C LEU A 215 -2.48 -5.67 -17.52
N LEU A 216 -2.81 -5.22 -16.31
CA LEU A 216 -2.72 -3.80 -15.94
C LEU A 216 -1.27 -3.30 -15.75
N GLY A 217 -0.28 -4.19 -15.80
CA GLY A 217 1.15 -3.85 -15.71
C GLY A 217 1.75 -3.94 -14.31
N PHE A 218 0.99 -4.43 -13.32
CA PHE A 218 1.52 -4.65 -11.98
C PHE A 218 2.51 -5.83 -12.01
N ASN A 219 3.60 -5.69 -11.25
CA ASN A 219 4.59 -6.74 -11.04
C ASN A 219 4.91 -6.96 -9.56
N GLY A 220 4.12 -6.40 -8.64
CA GLY A 220 4.15 -6.79 -7.24
C GLY A 220 2.77 -6.80 -6.57
N VAL A 221 2.67 -7.50 -5.44
CA VAL A 221 1.50 -7.45 -4.56
C VAL A 221 1.97 -7.31 -3.12
N ARG A 222 1.40 -6.35 -2.39
CA ARG A 222 1.51 -6.26 -0.93
C ARG A 222 0.31 -6.99 -0.32
N LEU A 223 0.59 -7.90 0.61
CA LEU A 223 -0.37 -8.81 1.25
C LEU A 223 -0.40 -8.55 2.76
N PRO A 224 -1.29 -7.64 3.22
CA PRO A 224 -1.64 -7.51 4.62
C PRO A 224 -2.14 -8.83 5.23
N PHE A 225 -1.53 -9.26 6.32
CA PHE A 225 -1.92 -10.43 7.11
C PHE A 225 -1.87 -10.17 8.62
N ARG A 226 -2.57 -10.97 9.41
CA ARG A 226 -2.46 -11.03 10.87
C ARG A 226 -1.99 -12.40 11.32
N PHE A 227 -1.13 -12.48 12.34
CA PHE A 227 -0.72 -13.77 12.90
C PHE A 227 -1.92 -14.50 13.50
N ALA A 228 -2.86 -13.79 14.12
CA ALA A 228 -4.11 -14.37 14.58
C ALA A 228 -4.91 -15.02 13.43
N ASP A 229 -5.02 -14.34 12.28
CA ASP A 229 -5.84 -14.80 11.16
C ASP A 229 -5.22 -16.00 10.42
N LEU A 230 -3.89 -16.10 10.35
CA LEU A 230 -3.20 -17.27 9.77
C LEU A 230 -3.42 -18.57 10.57
N ASN A 231 -3.86 -18.47 11.83
CA ASN A 231 -4.20 -19.62 12.69
C ASN A 231 -5.71 -19.93 12.70
N LEU A 232 -6.52 -19.27 11.88
CA LEU A 232 -7.93 -19.60 11.73
C LEU A 232 -8.12 -20.79 10.77
N PRO A 233 -9.18 -21.61 10.92
CA PRO A 233 -9.60 -22.53 9.88
C PRO A 233 -9.95 -21.77 8.58
N PRO A 234 -9.57 -22.29 7.41
CA PRO A 234 -9.80 -21.59 6.14
C PRO A 234 -11.30 -21.51 5.82
N LYS A 235 -11.84 -20.30 5.63
CA LYS A 235 -13.20 -20.09 5.11
C LYS A 235 -13.34 -20.73 3.73
N THR A 236 -14.45 -21.42 3.47
CA THR A 236 -14.70 -22.18 2.22
C THR A 236 -15.54 -21.42 1.19
N LEU A 237 -16.07 -20.23 1.54
CA LEU A 237 -16.94 -19.38 0.71
C LEU A 237 -16.31 -18.94 -0.63
N TRP A 238 -15.02 -19.18 -0.82
CA TRP A 238 -14.26 -18.85 -2.03
C TRP A 238 -14.47 -19.87 -3.15
N VAL A 239 -14.81 -21.12 -2.82
CA VAL A 239 -15.09 -22.16 -3.83
C VAL A 239 -16.57 -22.10 -4.20
N LYS A 240 -16.86 -21.71 -5.44
CA LYS A 240 -18.22 -21.51 -5.93
C LYS A 240 -18.32 -21.74 -7.43
N PRO A 241 -19.51 -22.08 -7.96
CA PRO A 241 -19.77 -22.12 -9.40
C PRO A 241 -19.44 -20.78 -10.06
N CYS A 242 -18.74 -20.82 -11.19
CA CYS A 242 -18.50 -19.62 -12.00
C CYS A 242 -18.30 -19.94 -13.48
N SER A 243 -18.66 -18.98 -14.32
CA SER A 243 -18.45 -19.03 -15.76
C SER A 243 -17.07 -18.49 -16.12
N ALA A 244 -16.36 -19.20 -17.00
CA ALA A 244 -15.12 -18.71 -17.60
C ALA A 244 -15.41 -17.50 -18.50
N ASP A 245 -14.58 -16.46 -18.38
CA ASP A 245 -14.65 -15.28 -19.23
C ASP A 245 -13.99 -15.53 -20.59
N SER A 246 -14.63 -15.05 -21.65
CA SER A 246 -14.01 -15.01 -22.98
C SER A 246 -12.87 -13.98 -23.03
N THR A 247 -11.91 -14.20 -23.94
CA THR A 247 -10.83 -13.24 -24.24
C THR A 247 -11.39 -11.84 -24.57
N ALA A 248 -12.56 -11.75 -25.20
CA ALA A 248 -13.22 -10.48 -25.51
C ALA A 248 -13.71 -9.76 -24.24
N GLN A 249 -14.28 -10.48 -23.27
CA GLN A 249 -14.70 -9.91 -21.98
C GLN A 249 -13.49 -9.42 -21.17
N VAL A 250 -12.40 -10.19 -21.13
CA VAL A 250 -11.15 -9.78 -20.46
C VAL A 250 -10.56 -8.52 -21.10
N LYS A 251 -10.50 -8.48 -22.45
CA LYS A 251 -10.06 -7.29 -23.18
C LYS A 251 -10.92 -6.07 -22.88
N GLY A 252 -12.25 -6.19 -22.97
CA GLY A 252 -13.17 -5.08 -22.75
C GLY A 252 -13.12 -4.51 -21.33
N ASN A 253 -12.89 -5.35 -20.33
CA ASN A 253 -12.68 -4.89 -18.95
C ASN A 253 -11.34 -4.17 -18.75
N LEU A 254 -10.29 -4.62 -19.46
CA LEU A 254 -8.91 -4.17 -19.30
C LEU A 254 -8.43 -3.24 -20.44
N SER A 255 -9.37 -2.67 -21.20
CA SER A 255 -9.17 -1.57 -22.14
C SER A 255 -9.69 -0.28 -21.54
N ASN A 256 -8.91 0.80 -21.58
CA ASN A 256 -9.34 2.09 -21.06
C ASN A 256 -10.39 2.74 -22.01
N PRO A 257 -11.65 2.92 -21.57
CA PRO A 257 -12.72 3.46 -22.42
C PRO A 257 -12.58 4.96 -22.69
N THR A 258 -11.81 5.69 -21.87
CA THR A 258 -11.53 7.11 -22.02
C THR A 258 -10.09 7.37 -22.49
N ALA A 259 -9.44 6.37 -23.08
CA ALA A 259 -8.08 6.51 -23.59
C ALA A 259 -8.03 7.59 -24.69
N PRO A 260 -7.21 8.66 -24.54
CA PRO A 260 -6.94 9.59 -25.65
C PRO A 260 -6.15 8.91 -26.78
N TYR A 261 -5.70 7.67 -26.56
CA TYR A 261 -5.07 6.80 -27.55
C TYR A 261 -6.11 6.21 -28.54
N GLY A 262 -6.86 7.07 -29.24
CA GLY A 262 -7.89 6.69 -30.23
C GLY A 262 -7.40 5.91 -31.47
N ALA A 263 -6.19 5.36 -31.40
CA ALA A 263 -5.55 4.51 -32.40
C ALA A 263 -5.13 3.12 -31.85
N ILE A 264 -5.37 2.81 -30.57
CA ILE A 264 -5.11 1.46 -30.03
C ILE A 264 -6.28 0.54 -30.36
N ASP A 265 -6.09 -0.29 -31.38
CA ASP A 265 -6.97 -1.42 -31.66
C ASP A 265 -6.73 -2.55 -30.63
N TYR A 266 -7.48 -2.48 -29.53
CA TYR A 266 -7.51 -3.53 -28.50
C TYR A 266 -8.04 -4.88 -29.03
N ALA A 267 -8.85 -4.87 -30.10
CA ALA A 267 -9.36 -6.10 -30.70
C ALA A 267 -8.26 -6.84 -31.47
N ALA A 268 -7.40 -6.12 -32.20
CA ALA A 268 -6.27 -6.68 -32.94
C ALA A 268 -5.12 -7.18 -32.05
N ARG A 269 -4.79 -6.51 -30.93
CA ARG A 269 -3.69 -6.95 -30.05
C ARG A 269 -4.04 -8.26 -29.33
N SER A 270 -3.17 -9.28 -29.35
CA SER A 270 -3.35 -10.49 -28.53
C SER A 270 -3.08 -10.20 -27.04
N LEU A 271 -3.81 -10.87 -26.14
CA LEU A 271 -3.44 -10.86 -24.73
C LEU A 271 -2.16 -11.71 -24.53
N PRO A 272 -1.17 -11.24 -23.75
CA PRO A 272 -0.07 -12.09 -23.29
C PRO A 272 -0.63 -13.34 -22.57
N PRO A 273 -0.04 -14.54 -22.77
CA PRO A 273 -0.52 -15.74 -22.09
C PRO A 273 -0.33 -15.59 -20.56
N GLN A 274 -1.33 -16.06 -19.81
CA GLN A 274 -1.26 -16.10 -18.35
C GLN A 274 -0.05 -16.95 -17.91
N ARG A 275 0.84 -16.37 -17.10
CA ARG A 275 2.14 -17.01 -16.78
C ARG A 275 2.02 -18.27 -15.94
N ALA A 276 1.07 -18.27 -15.01
CA ALA A 276 0.75 -19.43 -14.18
C ALA A 276 -0.76 -19.70 -14.28
N LEU A 277 -1.14 -20.93 -14.59
CA LEU A 277 -2.53 -21.37 -14.63
C LEU A 277 -2.67 -22.53 -13.65
N PRO A 278 -3.44 -22.40 -12.55
CA PRO A 278 -3.79 -23.56 -11.75
C PRO A 278 -4.60 -24.51 -12.63
N GLN A 279 -4.31 -25.80 -12.53
CA GLN A 279 -5.06 -26.83 -13.25
C GLN A 279 -6.08 -27.40 -12.26
N PRO A 280 -7.36 -26.94 -12.26
CA PRO A 280 -8.41 -27.60 -11.49
C PRO A 280 -8.51 -29.07 -11.89
N SER A 281 -8.91 -29.96 -10.98
CA SER A 281 -9.17 -31.34 -11.37
C SER A 281 -10.42 -31.41 -12.24
N ALA A 282 -10.64 -32.52 -12.96
CA ALA A 282 -11.85 -32.68 -13.77
C ALA A 282 -13.15 -32.58 -12.95
N ALA A 283 -13.10 -32.91 -11.65
CA ALA A 283 -14.23 -32.76 -10.72
C ALA A 283 -14.47 -31.29 -10.30
N ASP A 284 -13.50 -30.40 -10.49
CA ASP A 284 -13.55 -28.99 -10.12
C ASP A 284 -13.92 -28.08 -11.32
N SER A 285 -14.28 -28.68 -12.47
CA SER A 285 -14.63 -27.92 -13.68
C SER A 285 -15.86 -27.03 -13.45
N GLY A 286 -15.73 -25.74 -13.77
CA GLY A 286 -16.76 -24.73 -13.51
C GLY A 286 -16.80 -24.20 -12.07
N LEU A 287 -15.83 -24.54 -11.22
CA LEU A 287 -15.66 -23.96 -9.88
C LEU A 287 -14.47 -22.99 -9.83
N CYS A 288 -14.72 -21.76 -9.37
CA CYS A 288 -13.68 -20.80 -9.04
C CYS A 288 -12.92 -21.25 -7.78
N ASN A 289 -11.62 -20.98 -7.71
CA ASN A 289 -10.77 -21.20 -6.51
C ASN A 289 -10.71 -22.64 -5.93
N ALA A 290 -11.25 -23.65 -6.60
CA ALA A 290 -11.24 -25.04 -6.10
C ALA A 290 -9.82 -25.60 -5.88
N TYR A 291 -8.83 -25.05 -6.58
CA TYR A 291 -7.41 -25.37 -6.45
C TYR A 291 -6.73 -24.80 -5.18
N LEU A 292 -7.39 -23.92 -4.41
CA LEU A 292 -6.82 -23.36 -3.18
C LEU A 292 -6.75 -24.43 -2.07
N PRO A 293 -5.79 -24.34 -1.13
CA PRO A 293 -5.86 -25.07 0.14
C PRO A 293 -7.12 -24.63 0.91
N ASN A 294 -8.05 -25.58 1.07
CA ASN A 294 -9.42 -25.33 1.54
C ASN A 294 -9.87 -26.31 2.64
N ASN A 295 -8.95 -27.03 3.29
CA ASN A 295 -9.31 -27.99 4.33
C ASN A 295 -9.78 -27.27 5.61
N ALA A 296 -11.09 -27.04 5.74
CA ALA A 296 -11.68 -26.39 6.91
C ALA A 296 -11.55 -27.18 8.22
N SER A 297 -11.17 -28.47 8.16
CA SER A 297 -10.85 -29.26 9.36
C SER A 297 -9.40 -29.08 9.83
N ASP A 298 -8.55 -28.43 9.03
CA ASP A 298 -7.15 -28.18 9.36
C ASP A 298 -6.99 -26.79 10.02
N PRO A 299 -6.55 -26.71 11.29
CA PRO A 299 -6.27 -25.43 11.94
C PRO A 299 -5.09 -24.67 11.30
N ALA A 300 -4.22 -25.34 10.53
CA ALA A 300 -3.17 -24.70 9.74
C ALA A 300 -3.63 -24.30 8.32
N GLY A 301 -4.87 -24.62 7.91
CA GLY A 301 -5.31 -24.49 6.53
C GLY A 301 -5.28 -23.06 5.96
N THR A 302 -5.40 -22.02 6.80
CA THR A 302 -5.21 -20.62 6.36
C THR A 302 -3.73 -20.28 6.14
N LEU A 303 -2.82 -20.78 6.98
CA LEU A 303 -1.39 -20.65 6.77
C LEU A 303 -0.98 -21.33 5.45
N ASP A 304 -1.41 -22.56 5.21
CA ASP A 304 -1.12 -23.28 3.96
C ASP A 304 -1.64 -22.52 2.74
N ARG A 305 -2.85 -21.97 2.81
CA ARG A 305 -3.41 -21.10 1.76
C ARG A 305 -2.59 -19.83 1.56
N PHE A 306 -2.10 -19.20 2.62
CA PHE A 306 -1.26 -18.01 2.54
C PHE A 306 0.09 -18.32 1.88
N LEU A 307 0.73 -19.44 2.25
CA LEU A 307 1.96 -19.93 1.62
C LEU A 307 1.75 -20.22 0.12
N TRP A 308 0.65 -20.90 -0.21
CA TRP A 308 0.22 -21.16 -1.60
C TRP A 308 0.04 -19.86 -2.39
N VAL A 309 -0.59 -18.83 -1.81
CA VAL A 309 -0.79 -17.51 -2.46
C VAL A 309 0.54 -16.84 -2.75
N ILE A 310 1.50 -16.84 -1.81
CA ILE A 310 2.85 -16.29 -2.02
C ILE A 310 3.55 -17.02 -3.17
N GLN A 311 3.52 -18.36 -3.18
CA GLN A 311 4.11 -19.17 -4.24
C GLN A 311 3.48 -18.92 -5.60
N TYR A 312 2.15 -18.84 -5.66
CA TYR A 312 1.43 -18.57 -6.90
C TYR A 312 1.75 -17.19 -7.46
N LEU A 313 1.78 -16.15 -6.61
CA LEU A 313 2.12 -14.78 -7.02
C LEU A 313 3.57 -14.69 -7.52
N VAL A 314 4.55 -15.20 -6.75
CA VAL A 314 5.95 -15.21 -7.19
C VAL A 314 6.11 -16.02 -8.47
N GLY A 315 5.51 -17.20 -8.55
CA GLY A 315 5.50 -18.02 -9.76
C GLY A 315 4.79 -17.38 -10.96
N SER A 316 3.84 -16.48 -10.71
CA SER A 316 3.19 -15.61 -11.69
C SER A 316 4.04 -14.40 -12.09
N GLY A 317 5.27 -14.26 -11.61
CA GLY A 317 6.13 -13.14 -12.00
C GLY A 317 5.94 -11.87 -11.18
N PHE A 318 5.31 -11.95 -9.99
CA PHE A 318 5.21 -10.84 -9.05
C PHE A 318 6.33 -10.87 -8.00
N TYR A 319 6.74 -9.69 -7.53
CA TYR A 319 7.33 -9.54 -6.21
C TYR A 319 6.21 -9.58 -5.16
N VAL A 320 6.46 -10.20 -4.01
CA VAL A 320 5.48 -10.24 -2.91
C VAL A 320 6.05 -9.49 -1.73
N ILE A 321 5.24 -8.65 -1.11
CA ILE A 321 5.53 -7.97 0.15
C ILE A 321 4.51 -8.51 1.15
N ILE A 322 4.93 -9.31 2.13
CA ILE A 322 4.02 -9.75 3.20
C ILE A 322 4.09 -8.75 4.35
N ASP A 323 2.94 -8.20 4.71
CA ASP A 323 2.79 -7.12 5.69
C ASP A 323 2.06 -7.62 6.94
N TYR A 324 2.69 -7.46 8.10
CA TYR A 324 2.03 -7.77 9.36
C TYR A 324 1.16 -6.60 9.85
N HIS A 325 -0.12 -6.69 9.50
CA HIS A 325 -1.12 -5.65 9.60
C HIS A 325 -1.85 -5.67 10.96
N ALA A 326 -1.12 -5.34 12.02
CA ALA A 326 -1.58 -5.46 13.40
C ALA A 326 -2.56 -4.34 13.82
N ALA A 327 -3.87 -4.55 13.64
CA ALA A 327 -4.90 -3.61 14.11
C ALA A 327 -4.81 -3.35 15.63
N ALA A 328 -4.93 -2.10 16.06
CA ALA A 328 -4.64 -1.67 17.44
C ALA A 328 -5.51 -2.32 18.53
N LEU A 329 -6.76 -2.65 18.20
CA LEU A 329 -7.71 -3.30 19.12
C LEU A 329 -7.60 -4.83 19.15
N SER A 330 -6.76 -5.43 18.31
CA SER A 330 -6.68 -6.88 18.12
C SER A 330 -5.86 -7.62 19.19
N ALA A 331 -5.97 -8.96 19.17
CA ALA A 331 -5.07 -9.85 19.91
C ALA A 331 -3.60 -9.69 19.48
N ASP A 332 -3.35 -9.28 18.23
CA ASP A 332 -2.03 -9.14 17.64
C ASP A 332 -1.24 -7.94 18.18
N ALA A 333 -1.91 -6.92 18.73
CA ALA A 333 -1.23 -5.90 19.52
C ALA A 333 -0.55 -6.46 20.80
N VAL A 334 -0.88 -7.68 21.26
CA VAL A 334 -0.13 -8.37 22.33
C VAL A 334 1.15 -9.03 21.81
N VAL A 335 1.23 -9.36 20.51
CA VAL A 335 2.45 -9.87 19.87
C VAL A 335 3.49 -8.77 19.82
N CYS A 336 3.12 -7.58 19.33
CA CYS A 336 4.02 -6.41 19.19
C CYS A 336 4.58 -5.91 20.54
N ALA A 337 3.84 -6.09 21.63
CA ALA A 337 4.26 -5.67 22.98
C ALA A 337 5.47 -6.45 23.54
N LYS A 338 5.85 -7.60 22.97
CA LYS A 338 6.98 -8.43 23.45
C LYS A 338 7.93 -8.78 22.31
N VAL A 339 9.11 -8.17 22.29
CA VAL A 339 10.13 -8.35 21.22
C VAL A 339 10.41 -9.82 20.89
N ALA A 340 10.55 -10.68 21.90
CA ALA A 340 10.77 -12.11 21.69
C ALA A 340 9.58 -12.77 20.97
N ARG A 341 8.33 -12.55 21.43
CA ARG A 341 7.13 -13.14 20.81
C ARG A 341 6.95 -12.68 19.36
N PHE A 342 7.11 -11.38 19.11
CA PHE A 342 7.05 -10.81 17.75
C PHE A 342 8.11 -11.43 16.82
N ARG A 343 9.37 -11.48 17.28
CA ARG A 343 10.48 -12.12 16.56
C ARG A 343 10.19 -13.59 16.28
N ASP A 344 9.72 -14.33 17.27
CA ASP A 344 9.54 -15.78 17.19
C ASP A 344 8.35 -16.16 16.29
N ASN A 345 7.27 -15.39 16.31
CA ASN A 345 6.17 -15.50 15.34
C ASN A 345 6.67 -15.27 13.90
N TRP A 346 7.43 -14.20 13.66
CA TRP A 346 8.03 -13.91 12.36
C TRP A 346 8.99 -15.01 11.88
N VAL A 347 9.85 -15.50 12.78
CA VAL A 347 10.78 -16.60 12.51
C VAL A 347 10.03 -17.91 12.20
N ALA A 348 8.91 -18.19 12.89
CA ALA A 348 8.08 -19.36 12.62
C ALA A 348 7.45 -19.28 11.21
N LEU A 349 6.77 -18.17 10.88
CA LEU A 349 6.19 -17.94 9.56
C LEU A 349 7.24 -18.04 8.45
N PHE A 350 8.39 -17.38 8.63
CA PHE A 350 9.44 -17.39 7.61
C PHE A 350 10.13 -18.76 7.48
N ARG A 351 10.20 -19.56 8.55
CA ARG A 351 10.59 -20.97 8.47
C ARG A 351 9.62 -21.77 7.61
N SER A 352 8.31 -21.63 7.81
CA SER A 352 7.29 -22.29 6.98
C SER A 352 7.45 -21.92 5.50
N ILE A 353 7.77 -20.66 5.19
CA ILE A 353 8.05 -20.19 3.83
C ILE A 353 9.32 -20.85 3.24
N VAL A 354 10.44 -20.90 3.97
CA VAL A 354 11.68 -21.50 3.44
C VAL A 354 11.71 -23.03 3.50
N SER A 355 10.72 -23.67 4.13
CA SER A 355 10.51 -25.13 4.16
C SER A 355 9.64 -25.66 3.03
N LEU A 356 9.11 -24.81 2.14
CA LEU A 356 8.29 -25.19 0.97
C LEU A 356 9.02 -26.04 -0.11
N GLY A 357 10.18 -26.62 0.21
CA GLY A 357 11.05 -27.35 -0.72
C GLY A 357 12.19 -26.49 -1.30
N SER A 358 13.23 -27.15 -1.79
CA SER A 358 14.43 -26.50 -2.35
C SER A 358 14.13 -25.66 -3.59
N VAL A 359 13.28 -26.17 -4.49
CA VAL A 359 12.80 -25.49 -5.69
C VAL A 359 12.16 -24.15 -5.32
N TRP A 360 11.20 -24.18 -4.40
CA TRP A 360 10.48 -22.99 -3.95
C TRP A 360 11.35 -22.01 -3.17
N ARG A 361 12.27 -22.49 -2.31
CA ARG A 361 13.24 -21.63 -1.62
C ARG A 361 14.05 -20.78 -2.61
N ASN A 362 14.51 -21.37 -3.71
CA ASN A 362 15.29 -20.67 -4.75
C ASN A 362 14.43 -19.69 -5.57
N GLN A 363 13.15 -20.01 -5.78
CA GLN A 363 12.21 -19.10 -6.43
C GLN A 363 11.84 -17.92 -5.52
N LEU A 364 11.55 -18.11 -4.23
CA LEU A 364 11.16 -17.02 -3.33
C LEU A 364 12.35 -16.09 -2.95
N ALA A 365 13.58 -16.59 -3.02
CA ALA A 365 14.79 -15.85 -2.71
C ALA A 365 14.93 -14.55 -3.53
N GLY A 366 15.06 -13.40 -2.84
CA GLY A 366 15.16 -12.10 -3.49
C GLY A 366 13.88 -11.61 -4.16
N ARG A 367 12.72 -12.22 -3.86
CA ARG A 367 11.42 -11.87 -4.44
C ARG A 367 10.30 -11.63 -3.43
N LEU A 368 10.55 -12.03 -2.18
CA LEU A 368 9.69 -11.81 -1.03
C LEU A 368 10.32 -10.76 -0.11
N PHE A 369 9.55 -9.71 0.19
CA PHE A 369 9.83 -8.74 1.24
C PHE A 369 9.02 -9.09 2.50
N LEU A 370 9.66 -8.90 3.65
CA LEU A 370 9.06 -9.03 4.97
C LEU A 370 8.87 -7.60 5.52
N GLU A 371 7.63 -7.12 5.49
CA GLU A 371 7.24 -5.83 6.05
C GLU A 371 6.78 -6.04 7.48
N LEU A 372 7.63 -5.64 8.43
CA LEU A 372 7.60 -6.26 9.76
C LEU A 372 6.40 -5.84 10.61
N LEU A 373 5.84 -4.66 10.40
CA LEU A 373 4.72 -4.11 11.15
C LEU A 373 4.11 -2.93 10.39
N ASN A 374 2.83 -3.05 10.02
CA ASN A 374 2.03 -1.97 9.46
C ASN A 374 1.83 -0.82 10.45
N GLU A 375 1.96 0.40 9.96
CA GLU A 375 1.67 1.68 10.60
C GLU A 375 1.95 1.71 12.12
N PRO A 376 3.21 1.55 12.56
CA PRO A 376 3.52 1.40 13.99
C PRO A 376 3.01 2.56 14.87
N ASP A 377 2.75 3.75 14.29
CA ASP A 377 2.04 4.87 14.94
C ASP A 377 0.68 4.48 15.54
N ILE A 378 -0.09 3.57 14.91
CA ILE A 378 -1.43 3.16 15.39
C ILE A 378 -1.36 2.38 16.72
N LEU A 379 -0.21 1.75 16.98
CA LEU A 379 0.13 1.11 18.25
C LEU A 379 0.89 2.05 19.20
N GLY A 380 1.08 3.30 18.79
CA GLY A 380 1.83 4.31 19.53
C GLY A 380 3.32 4.03 19.64
N PHE A 381 3.94 3.29 18.72
CA PHE A 381 5.38 3.02 18.78
C PHE A 381 6.23 4.29 18.74
N ARG A 382 7.44 4.18 19.29
CA ARG A 382 8.51 5.16 19.12
C ARG A 382 9.82 4.42 18.83
N TRP A 383 10.66 5.00 17.98
CA TRP A 383 11.99 4.55 17.62
C TRP A 383 12.92 4.44 18.83
N GLU A 384 13.08 5.55 19.55
CA GLU A 384 14.13 5.75 20.55
C GLU A 384 13.69 5.45 22.00
N THR A 385 12.39 5.37 22.25
CA THR A 385 11.78 5.16 23.58
C THR A 385 10.74 4.04 23.56
N SER A 386 10.52 3.39 24.71
CA SER A 386 9.33 2.55 24.90
C SER A 386 8.14 3.47 25.18
N SER A 387 7.01 3.16 24.59
CA SER A 387 5.77 3.93 24.73
C SER A 387 4.70 3.15 25.50
N SER A 388 3.59 3.78 25.83
CA SER A 388 2.40 3.08 26.28
C SER A 388 1.14 3.79 25.83
N ILE A 389 0.15 3.00 25.39
CA ILE A 389 -1.20 3.46 25.09
C ILE A 389 -2.19 2.69 25.96
N VAL A 390 -3.40 3.23 26.13
CA VAL A 390 -4.50 2.53 26.81
C VAL A 390 -5.49 2.10 25.75
N VAL A 391 -5.69 0.78 25.62
CA VAL A 391 -6.61 0.17 24.66
C VAL A 391 -7.67 -0.57 25.45
N ASN A 392 -8.94 -0.16 25.32
CA ASN A 392 -10.08 -0.72 26.05
C ASN A 392 -9.83 -0.80 27.57
N GLY A 393 -9.32 0.29 28.16
CA GLY A 393 -8.95 0.37 29.57
C GLY A 393 -7.64 -0.35 29.96
N VAL A 394 -7.08 -1.20 29.08
CA VAL A 394 -5.84 -1.93 29.34
C VAL A 394 -4.63 -1.12 28.86
N ARG A 395 -3.78 -0.69 29.79
CA ARG A 395 -2.48 -0.10 29.45
C ARG A 395 -1.57 -1.16 28.80
N ARG A 396 -1.15 -0.92 27.57
CA ARG A 396 -0.16 -1.73 26.85
C ARG A 396 1.13 -0.94 26.70
N THR A 397 2.26 -1.56 26.99
CA THR A 397 3.60 -0.96 26.84
C THR A 397 4.31 -1.62 25.67
N PHE A 398 4.80 -0.80 24.75
CA PHE A 398 5.49 -1.26 23.55
C PHE A 398 7.00 -1.03 23.66
N PRO A 399 7.84 -1.93 23.14
CA PRO A 399 9.29 -1.74 23.11
C PRO A 399 9.69 -0.64 22.12
N LYS A 400 10.91 -0.13 22.25
CA LYS A 400 11.56 0.70 21.21
C LYS A 400 11.45 0.02 19.84
N LEU A 401 10.90 0.69 18.82
CA LEU A 401 10.75 0.14 17.47
C LEU A 401 12.10 -0.27 16.87
N GLN A 402 13.16 0.52 17.12
CA GLN A 402 14.53 0.16 16.75
C GLN A 402 14.93 -1.23 17.25
N ARG A 403 14.61 -1.56 18.50
CA ARG A 403 14.93 -2.87 19.10
C ARG A 403 14.07 -3.98 18.49
N LEU A 404 12.79 -3.70 18.27
CA LEU A 404 11.84 -4.65 17.68
C LEU A 404 12.29 -5.08 16.28
N TYR A 405 12.57 -4.12 15.41
CA TYR A 405 13.02 -4.36 14.04
C TYR A 405 14.39 -5.04 14.01
N LEU A 406 15.44 -4.45 14.60
CA LEU A 406 16.80 -5.01 14.47
C LEU A 406 16.91 -6.45 15.01
N GLN A 407 16.28 -6.76 16.15
CA GLN A 407 16.30 -8.14 16.69
C GLN A 407 15.52 -9.12 15.83
N THR A 408 14.45 -8.66 15.16
CA THR A 408 13.64 -9.49 14.25
C THR A 408 14.35 -9.71 12.91
N MET A 409 14.88 -8.66 12.29
CA MET A 409 15.64 -8.73 11.03
C MET A 409 16.88 -9.64 11.14
N LEU A 410 17.62 -9.56 12.25
CA LEU A 410 18.78 -10.42 12.49
C LEU A 410 18.37 -11.90 12.64
N ALA A 411 17.29 -12.17 13.36
CA ALA A 411 16.77 -13.54 13.52
C ALA A 411 16.24 -14.11 12.19
N LEU A 412 15.58 -13.30 11.38
CA LEU A 412 15.10 -13.68 10.04
C LEU A 412 16.27 -13.93 9.07
N ARG A 413 17.34 -13.10 9.11
CA ARG A 413 18.57 -13.35 8.33
C ARG A 413 19.29 -14.64 8.72
N ALA A 414 19.17 -15.08 9.98
CA ALA A 414 19.68 -16.37 10.43
C ALA A 414 18.84 -17.56 9.93
N VAL A 415 17.57 -17.36 9.57
CA VAL A 415 16.74 -18.38 8.88
C VAL A 415 17.07 -18.43 7.38
N SER A 416 17.24 -17.28 6.73
CA SER A 416 17.73 -17.20 5.36
C SER A 416 18.46 -15.89 5.09
N PRO A 417 19.68 -15.92 4.52
CA PRO A 417 20.40 -14.71 4.14
C PRO A 417 19.72 -13.96 2.98
N LEU A 418 18.71 -14.53 2.32
CA LEU A 418 18.04 -13.96 1.15
C LEU A 418 16.73 -13.23 1.49
N ALA A 419 16.40 -13.10 2.78
CA ALA A 419 15.32 -12.24 3.26
C ALA A 419 15.54 -10.78 2.81
N LEU A 420 14.50 -10.16 2.26
CA LEU A 420 14.40 -8.73 2.05
C LEU A 420 13.45 -8.14 3.10
N PHE A 421 13.70 -6.90 3.52
CA PHE A 421 12.94 -6.20 4.54
C PHE A 421 12.37 -4.91 3.99
N ALA A 422 11.07 -4.69 4.21
CA ALA A 422 10.47 -3.37 4.19
C ALA A 422 10.30 -2.92 5.65
N VAL A 423 10.68 -1.67 5.95
CA VAL A 423 10.53 -1.10 7.30
C VAL A 423 9.81 0.23 7.21
N GLU A 424 8.66 0.28 7.88
CA GLU A 424 7.85 1.48 8.03
C GLU A 424 8.35 2.35 9.19
N GLY A 425 8.03 3.63 9.11
CA GLY A 425 8.38 4.67 10.08
C GLY A 425 7.44 4.75 11.27
N THR A 426 7.72 5.62 12.24
CA THR A 426 6.81 5.83 13.37
C THR A 426 6.98 7.15 14.10
N GLY A 427 5.95 7.51 14.87
CA GLY A 427 5.90 8.61 15.82
C GLY A 427 5.81 9.97 15.14
N GLN A 428 5.08 10.07 14.03
CA GLN A 428 4.98 11.31 13.22
C GLN A 428 3.56 11.77 12.89
N ALA A 429 2.55 11.12 13.46
CA ALA A 429 1.14 11.53 13.47
C ALA A 429 0.86 13.03 13.75
N THR A 430 1.78 13.74 14.42
CA THR A 430 1.68 15.15 14.81
C THR A 430 2.30 16.13 13.80
N MET A 431 3.01 15.65 12.78
CA MET A 431 3.57 16.50 11.73
C MET A 431 2.54 16.74 10.61
N PRO A 432 2.39 17.99 10.11
CA PRO A 432 1.57 18.30 8.95
C PRO A 432 1.81 17.41 7.73
N GLY A 433 0.74 16.93 7.10
CA GLY A 433 0.78 16.29 5.78
C GLY A 433 1.49 14.94 5.70
N VAL A 434 1.74 14.25 6.82
CA VAL A 434 2.25 12.87 6.82
C VAL A 434 1.24 11.88 7.43
N ALA A 435 1.27 10.65 6.91
CA ALA A 435 0.49 9.54 7.42
C ALA A 435 1.22 8.77 8.52
N TYR A 436 0.55 7.79 9.11
CA TYR A 436 1.19 6.74 9.91
C TYR A 436 2.15 5.93 9.03
N GLY A 437 3.12 5.22 9.60
CA GLY A 437 4.11 4.45 8.81
C GLY A 437 5.12 5.32 8.03
N ASN A 438 4.93 6.64 7.97
CA ASN A 438 5.81 7.58 7.27
C ASN A 438 7.11 7.92 8.04
N GLY A 439 7.08 7.76 9.37
CA GLY A 439 7.92 8.54 10.28
C GLY A 439 9.44 8.27 10.27
N PHE A 440 10.18 9.04 9.45
CA PHE A 440 11.65 8.95 9.34
C PHE A 440 12.44 10.27 9.56
N THR A 441 11.77 11.37 9.93
CA THR A 441 12.39 12.67 10.25
C THR A 441 13.50 12.58 11.30
N VAL A 442 14.70 13.10 10.99
CA VAL A 442 15.84 13.22 11.94
C VAL A 442 16.22 14.66 12.26
N ASP A 443 15.59 15.66 11.61
CA ASP A 443 15.82 17.07 11.89
C ASP A 443 15.45 17.39 13.36
N PRO A 444 16.41 17.82 14.21
CA PRO A 444 16.16 18.04 15.63
C PRO A 444 15.16 19.17 15.90
N VAL A 445 15.03 20.16 14.99
CA VAL A 445 14.07 21.25 15.11
C VAL A 445 12.65 20.74 14.86
N LEU A 446 12.46 19.89 13.84
CA LEU A 446 11.15 19.28 13.56
C LEU A 446 10.75 18.25 14.62
N VAL A 447 11.72 17.42 15.04
CA VAL A 447 11.55 16.45 16.13
C VAL A 447 11.10 17.15 17.42
N ALA A 448 11.76 18.24 17.82
CA ALA A 448 11.36 19.01 18.99
C ALA A 448 10.01 19.73 18.79
N ARG A 449 9.80 20.37 17.64
CA ARG A 449 8.59 21.17 17.35
C ARG A 449 7.30 20.35 17.39
N TYR A 450 7.32 19.14 16.82
CA TYR A 450 6.14 18.29 16.69
C TYR A 450 6.16 17.07 17.63
N ASN A 451 7.11 17.01 18.58
CA ASN A 451 7.30 15.88 19.51
C ASN A 451 7.48 14.51 18.80
N LEU A 452 8.15 14.53 17.65
CA LEU A 452 8.31 13.35 16.79
C LEU A 452 9.21 12.31 17.44
N SER A 453 9.02 11.05 17.06
CA SER A 453 10.00 10.01 17.33
C SER A 453 11.17 10.11 16.34
N ASN A 454 12.39 9.83 16.81
CA ASN A 454 13.63 10.04 16.08
C ASN A 454 14.30 8.70 15.69
N PRO A 455 14.36 8.34 14.39
CA PRO A 455 14.93 7.08 13.91
C PRO A 455 16.46 7.06 13.88
N SER A 456 17.16 8.13 14.27
CA SER A 456 18.62 8.25 14.11
C SER A 456 19.38 7.06 14.69
N GLY A 457 18.93 6.50 15.82
CA GLY A 457 19.54 5.30 16.41
C GLY A 457 19.38 4.05 15.54
N PHE A 458 18.22 3.86 14.91
CA PHE A 458 17.97 2.76 13.97
C PHE A 458 18.77 2.96 12.68
N LEU A 459 18.73 4.15 12.10
CA LEU A 459 19.45 4.47 10.86
C LEU A 459 20.98 4.39 11.04
N ALA A 460 21.52 4.81 12.19
CA ALA A 460 22.94 4.66 12.51
C ALA A 460 23.35 3.18 12.70
N ALA A 461 22.51 2.37 13.37
CA ALA A 461 22.75 0.94 13.47
C ALA A 461 22.69 0.25 12.09
N LEU A 462 21.73 0.63 11.23
CA LEU A 462 21.56 0.07 9.89
C LEU A 462 22.72 0.45 8.94
N THR A 463 23.13 1.73 8.94
CA THR A 463 24.16 2.27 8.02
C THR A 463 25.60 2.11 8.53
N GLY A 464 25.78 1.84 9.82
CA GLY A 464 27.05 1.50 10.48
C GLY A 464 27.15 0.01 10.81
N GLN A 465 26.69 -0.39 12.00
CA GLN A 465 26.85 -1.76 12.53
C GLN A 465 26.35 -2.87 11.58
N HIS A 466 25.28 -2.60 10.83
CA HIS A 466 24.65 -3.57 9.93
C HIS A 466 24.78 -3.20 8.44
N ARG A 467 25.79 -2.38 8.09
CA ARG A 467 26.02 -1.88 6.72
C ARG A 467 26.14 -2.97 5.67
N ASP A 468 26.78 -4.08 5.99
CA ASP A 468 26.99 -5.19 5.05
C ASP A 468 25.98 -6.33 5.26
N THR A 469 25.22 -6.29 6.36
CA THR A 469 24.33 -7.38 6.79
C THR A 469 22.85 -7.07 6.65
N LEU A 470 22.35 -5.91 7.08
CA LEU A 470 20.93 -5.56 6.95
C LEU A 470 20.69 -4.54 5.84
N LEU A 471 21.50 -3.47 5.77
CA LEU A 471 21.31 -2.40 4.78
C LEU A 471 21.16 -2.89 3.32
N PRO A 472 21.95 -3.85 2.81
CA PRO A 472 21.81 -4.31 1.43
C PRO A 472 20.53 -5.13 1.19
N ARG A 473 19.75 -5.41 2.24
CA ARG A 473 18.51 -6.20 2.22
C ARG A 473 17.31 -5.39 2.70
N THR A 474 17.46 -4.09 2.95
CA THR A 474 16.41 -3.25 3.55
C THR A 474 16.00 -2.12 2.61
N VAL A 475 14.69 -1.94 2.44
CA VAL A 475 14.09 -0.73 1.88
C VAL A 475 13.35 0.02 3.00
N ILE A 476 13.37 1.34 2.90
CA ILE A 476 12.55 2.24 3.69
C ILE A 476 11.17 2.31 3.04
N ALA A 477 10.14 2.01 3.82
CA ALA A 477 8.79 1.74 3.35
C ALA A 477 7.78 2.73 3.97
N PRO A 478 7.74 3.99 3.51
CA PRO A 478 6.83 4.98 4.07
C PRO A 478 5.43 4.82 3.47
N HIS A 479 4.39 5.02 4.28
CA HIS A 479 3.04 5.28 3.75
C HIS A 479 2.85 6.77 3.49
N VAL A 480 2.13 7.13 2.44
CA VAL A 480 1.98 8.52 1.99
C VAL A 480 0.54 8.74 1.52
N TYR A 481 -0.24 9.54 2.25
CA TYR A 481 -1.64 9.77 1.95
C TYR A 481 -2.03 11.25 1.98
N GLY A 482 -3.09 11.58 1.24
CA GLY A 482 -3.65 12.92 1.14
C GLY A 482 -4.49 13.36 2.34
N PRO A 483 -5.05 14.60 2.28
CA PRO A 483 -5.90 15.15 3.34
C PRO A 483 -7.14 14.28 3.62
N ASN A 484 -7.68 13.61 2.59
CA ASN A 484 -8.88 12.77 2.70
C ASN A 484 -8.71 11.52 3.59
N VAL A 485 -7.47 11.07 3.81
CA VAL A 485 -7.15 9.90 4.62
C VAL A 485 -6.60 10.31 5.98
N THR A 486 -5.68 11.29 5.97
CA THR A 486 -5.05 11.81 7.20
C THR A 486 -6.01 12.64 8.05
N GLY A 487 -7.15 13.07 7.49
CA GLY A 487 -8.06 14.04 8.10
C GLY A 487 -7.41 15.42 8.32
N TRP A 488 -6.21 15.63 7.79
CA TRP A 488 -5.39 16.77 8.13
C TRP A 488 -5.75 17.96 7.23
N GLN A 489 -6.65 18.79 7.73
CA GLN A 489 -6.98 20.11 7.19
C GLN A 489 -6.85 21.14 8.32
N PRO A 490 -5.91 22.09 8.24
CA PRO A 490 -5.83 23.17 9.22
C PRO A 490 -7.11 24.00 9.27
N PRO A 491 -7.59 24.40 10.46
CA PRO A 491 -8.60 25.44 10.54
C PRO A 491 -8.05 26.70 9.84
N ASN A 492 -8.85 27.26 8.92
CA ASN A 492 -8.52 28.38 8.02
C ASN A 492 -7.70 28.05 6.75
N CYS A 493 -7.56 26.79 6.35
CA CYS A 493 -7.00 26.47 5.05
C CYS A 493 -7.99 26.69 3.90
N ALA A 494 -7.77 27.72 3.09
CA ALA A 494 -8.59 28.02 1.90
C ALA A 494 -8.24 27.15 0.68
N ASP A 495 -7.00 26.67 0.58
CA ASP A 495 -6.53 25.73 -0.45
C ASP A 495 -5.43 24.81 0.10
N CYS A 496 -5.08 23.75 -0.64
CA CYS A 496 -4.08 22.76 -0.21
C CYS A 496 -2.65 23.31 -0.07
N SER A 497 -2.34 24.44 -0.69
CA SER A 497 -0.99 25.00 -0.78
C SER A 497 -0.64 25.79 0.48
N ALA A 498 -1.64 26.49 1.05
CA ALA A 498 -1.55 27.13 2.35
C ALA A 498 -1.23 26.15 3.50
N CYS A 499 -1.57 24.86 3.31
CA CYS A 499 -1.48 23.85 4.37
C CYS A 499 -0.20 23.01 4.35
N ALA A 500 0.63 23.01 3.31
CA ALA A 500 1.61 21.92 3.08
C ALA A 500 0.98 20.55 2.74
N THR A 501 -0.29 20.51 2.31
CA THR A 501 -0.91 19.33 1.70
C THR A 501 -0.73 19.27 0.17
N CYS A 502 -0.17 20.31 -0.45
CA CYS A 502 0.31 20.26 -1.83
C CYS A 502 1.46 21.26 -2.03
N GLY A 503 2.02 21.31 -3.24
CA GLY A 503 3.06 22.25 -3.65
C GLY A 503 4.38 22.15 -2.88
N PRO A 504 5.20 23.23 -2.90
CA PRO A 504 6.52 23.28 -2.27
C PRO A 504 6.54 22.92 -0.77
N ALA A 505 5.44 23.19 -0.07
CA ALA A 505 5.34 22.92 1.35
C ALA A 505 5.14 21.41 1.63
N LEU A 506 4.35 20.70 0.81
CA LEU A 506 4.29 19.22 0.82
C LEU A 506 5.67 18.62 0.54
N TYR A 507 6.36 19.12 -0.49
CA TYR A 507 7.70 18.62 -0.87
C TYR A 507 8.69 18.73 0.27
N LYS A 508 8.67 19.84 1.02
CA LYS A 508 9.50 20.04 2.20
C LYS A 508 9.18 19.06 3.33
N MET A 509 7.90 18.73 3.57
CA MET A 509 7.52 17.73 4.58
C MET A 509 7.96 16.32 4.18
N LEU A 510 7.77 15.93 2.91
CA LEU A 510 8.20 14.63 2.39
C LEU A 510 9.73 14.49 2.38
N ASP A 511 10.46 15.53 1.94
CA ASP A 511 11.93 15.58 1.99
C ASP A 511 12.47 15.48 3.42
N ALA A 512 11.86 16.21 4.37
CA ALA A 512 12.26 16.18 5.77
C ALA A 512 11.93 14.84 6.47
N SER A 513 10.82 14.20 6.09
CA SER A 513 10.44 12.91 6.65
C SER A 513 11.28 11.77 6.11
N PHE A 514 11.30 11.54 4.80
CA PHE A 514 11.98 10.37 4.24
C PHE A 514 12.69 10.60 2.91
N GLY A 515 12.37 11.66 2.16
CA GLY A 515 13.00 11.97 0.87
C GLY A 515 14.51 12.12 0.98
N TYR A 516 15.00 12.72 2.08
CA TYR A 516 16.45 12.86 2.31
C TYR A 516 17.20 11.51 2.29
N LEU A 517 16.55 10.39 2.62
CA LEU A 517 17.14 9.05 2.61
C LEU A 517 17.44 8.55 1.19
N ALA A 518 16.60 8.90 0.22
CA ALA A 518 16.81 8.62 -1.21
C ALA A 518 17.65 9.71 -1.92
N GLY A 519 18.07 10.75 -1.21
CA GLY A 519 18.68 11.96 -1.75
C GLY A 519 20.07 12.28 -1.23
N PRO A 520 20.25 13.25 -0.32
CA PRO A 520 21.54 13.50 0.32
C PRO A 520 22.08 12.28 1.07
N GLY A 521 21.19 11.42 1.59
CA GLY A 521 21.50 10.24 2.40
C GLY A 521 21.57 10.54 3.90
N PHE A 522 21.43 9.49 4.73
CA PHE A 522 21.58 9.59 6.17
C PHE A 522 23.06 9.63 6.58
N ARG A 523 23.41 10.46 7.58
CA ARG A 523 24.76 10.51 8.17
C ARG A 523 24.70 10.07 9.63
N ALA A 524 25.39 8.99 9.97
CA ALA A 524 25.46 8.48 11.35
C ALA A 524 26.24 9.41 12.30
N SER A 525 27.08 10.31 11.76
CA SER A 525 27.76 11.39 12.48
C SER A 525 28.12 12.52 11.49
N PRO A 526 28.48 13.73 11.93
CA PRO A 526 28.90 14.82 11.03
C PRO A 526 30.09 14.45 10.14
N ALA A 527 31.01 13.62 10.63
CA ALA A 527 32.18 13.14 9.90
C ALA A 527 31.88 11.93 8.98
N ALA A 528 30.77 11.23 9.17
CA ALA A 528 30.41 10.08 8.35
C ALA A 528 30.01 10.51 6.93
N ALA A 529 30.47 9.77 5.94
CA ALA A 529 29.95 9.86 4.58
C ALA A 529 28.46 9.49 4.57
N PRO A 530 27.61 10.21 3.82
CA PRO A 530 26.18 9.94 3.80
C PRO A 530 25.89 8.61 3.09
N VAL A 531 24.92 7.87 3.61
CA VAL A 531 24.45 6.61 3.04
C VAL A 531 23.03 6.81 2.52
N ARG A 532 22.86 6.69 1.19
CA ARG A 532 21.54 6.67 0.57
C ARG A 532 20.89 5.31 0.76
N LEU A 533 19.64 5.31 1.17
CA LEU A 533 18.80 4.12 1.28
C LEU A 533 17.83 4.04 0.11
N THR A 534 17.32 2.84 -0.14
CA THR A 534 16.28 2.62 -1.15
C THR A 534 14.93 2.88 -0.50
N VAL A 535 14.13 3.76 -1.09
CA VAL A 535 12.78 4.08 -0.64
C VAL A 535 11.78 3.43 -1.60
N LEU A 536 10.77 2.77 -1.05
CA LEU A 536 9.66 2.14 -1.76
C LEU A 536 8.38 2.44 -0.97
N PRO A 537 7.56 3.44 -1.34
CA PRO A 537 6.32 3.71 -0.64
C PRO A 537 5.37 2.51 -0.76
N THR A 538 5.06 1.86 0.36
CA THR A 538 4.30 0.59 0.41
C THR A 538 2.79 0.78 0.53
N GLU A 539 2.36 1.98 0.92
CA GLU A 539 1.00 2.42 0.73
C GLU A 539 0.94 3.89 0.31
N PHE A 540 0.14 4.15 -0.72
CA PHE A 540 -0.37 5.47 -1.07
C PHE A 540 -1.61 5.29 -1.93
N GLY A 541 -2.54 6.25 -1.88
CA GLY A 541 -3.71 6.22 -2.73
C GLY A 541 -4.50 7.52 -2.64
N SER A 542 -5.47 7.65 -3.55
CA SER A 542 -6.40 8.77 -3.62
C SER A 542 -7.80 8.30 -4.01
N SER A 543 -8.83 8.96 -3.49
CA SER A 543 -10.21 8.78 -3.93
C SER A 543 -10.45 9.41 -5.32
N LEU A 544 -9.71 10.46 -5.65
CA LEU A 544 -9.91 11.36 -6.79
C LEU A 544 -11.26 12.10 -6.80
N LEU A 545 -11.99 12.11 -5.67
CA LEU A 545 -13.31 12.74 -5.57
C LEU A 545 -13.21 14.24 -5.23
N GLU A 546 -12.22 14.62 -4.43
CA GLU A 546 -12.03 15.99 -3.96
C GLU A 546 -10.86 16.68 -4.65
N ALA A 547 -11.02 17.97 -4.98
CA ALA A 547 -9.98 18.75 -5.67
C ALA A 547 -8.65 18.80 -4.88
N GLY A 548 -8.71 18.84 -3.54
CA GLY A 548 -7.54 18.81 -2.66
C GLY A 548 -6.77 17.48 -2.71
N ASP A 549 -7.49 16.35 -2.84
CA ASP A 549 -6.92 15.01 -2.96
C ASP A 549 -6.27 14.79 -4.34
N VAL A 550 -6.92 15.28 -5.41
CA VAL A 550 -6.37 15.31 -6.77
C VAL A 550 -5.11 16.18 -6.85
N ALA A 551 -5.13 17.37 -6.22
CA ALA A 551 -3.97 18.26 -6.17
C ALA A 551 -2.81 17.65 -5.36
N TRP A 552 -3.11 17.06 -4.19
CA TRP A 552 -2.13 16.32 -3.39
C TRP A 552 -1.48 15.19 -4.20
N LEU A 553 -2.28 14.31 -4.85
CA LEU A 553 -1.70 13.19 -5.59
C LEU A 553 -0.88 13.67 -6.79
N THR A 554 -1.34 14.73 -7.48
CA THR A 554 -0.60 15.35 -8.59
C THR A 554 0.78 15.81 -8.12
N ASP A 555 0.85 16.53 -7.00
CA ASP A 555 2.10 17.06 -6.46
C ASP A 555 2.97 15.96 -5.82
N PHE A 556 2.40 15.01 -5.08
CA PHE A 556 3.13 13.84 -4.60
C PHE A 556 3.77 13.06 -5.78
N THR A 557 3.06 12.96 -6.91
CA THR A 557 3.58 12.34 -8.14
C THR A 557 4.74 13.17 -8.73
N ARG A 558 4.63 14.51 -8.82
CA ARG A 558 5.73 15.38 -9.27
C ARG A 558 6.98 15.23 -8.41
N TRP A 559 6.78 15.24 -7.09
CA TRP A 559 7.82 15.05 -6.09
C TRP A 559 8.48 13.69 -6.25
N ALA A 560 7.70 12.61 -6.20
CA ALA A 560 8.22 11.25 -6.34
C ALA A 560 8.96 11.01 -7.67
N ASN A 561 8.56 11.69 -8.75
CA ASN A 561 9.27 11.68 -10.02
C ASN A 561 10.53 12.57 -10.07
N ASN A 562 10.74 13.46 -9.09
CA ASN A 562 11.78 14.49 -9.04
C ASN A 562 11.72 15.43 -10.26
N ALA A 563 10.51 15.89 -10.61
CA ALA A 563 10.22 16.61 -11.85
C ALA A 563 9.98 18.13 -11.64
N GLY A 564 10.22 18.92 -12.69
CA GLY A 564 9.85 20.35 -12.74
C GLY A 564 10.58 21.23 -11.71
N ALA A 565 9.85 22.21 -11.15
CA ALA A 565 10.28 23.01 -9.99
C ALA A 565 10.14 22.25 -8.66
N SER A 566 9.52 21.07 -8.70
CA SER A 566 9.24 20.17 -7.57
C SER A 566 10.43 19.24 -7.24
N ARG A 567 11.66 19.67 -7.55
CA ARG A 567 12.86 18.87 -7.29
C ARG A 567 13.16 18.81 -5.79
N GLY A 568 12.51 17.86 -5.11
CA GLY A 568 12.97 17.38 -3.82
C GLY A 568 14.41 16.87 -3.95
N GLY A 569 15.18 16.88 -2.87
CA GLY A 569 16.62 16.55 -2.89
C GLY A 569 16.97 15.10 -3.25
N HIS A 570 16.01 14.31 -3.75
CA HIS A 570 16.02 12.86 -3.81
C HIS A 570 16.02 12.29 -5.24
N ARG A 571 16.25 10.99 -5.37
CA ARG A 571 16.09 10.28 -6.65
C ARG A 571 14.64 9.94 -6.92
N THR A 572 14.28 9.83 -8.21
CA THR A 572 12.98 9.32 -8.64
C THR A 572 12.63 7.99 -7.97
N LEU A 573 11.43 7.88 -7.41
CA LEU A 573 10.96 6.70 -6.70
C LEU A 573 10.42 5.65 -7.70
N HIS A 574 11.33 4.84 -8.22
CA HIS A 574 11.05 3.82 -9.22
C HIS A 574 10.35 2.56 -8.67
N SER A 575 10.02 2.48 -7.37
CA SER A 575 9.25 1.37 -6.79
C SER A 575 8.20 1.89 -5.80
N TRP A 576 7.01 1.29 -5.80
CA TRP A 576 5.86 1.68 -4.97
C TRP A 576 4.78 0.57 -4.93
N ALA A 577 3.85 0.67 -3.98
CA ALA A 577 2.62 -0.13 -3.93
C ALA A 577 1.38 0.75 -3.67
N TRP A 578 0.37 0.65 -4.54
CA TRP A 578 -0.87 1.44 -4.45
C TRP A 578 -1.85 0.82 -3.44
N TRP A 579 -2.51 1.63 -2.63
CA TRP A 579 -3.64 1.24 -1.79
C TRP A 579 -4.97 1.61 -2.45
N ALA A 580 -5.83 0.68 -2.85
CA ALA A 580 -5.65 -0.77 -2.91
C ALA A 580 -6.28 -1.35 -4.19
N TRP A 581 -6.15 -2.66 -4.42
CA TRP A 581 -6.99 -3.34 -5.42
C TRP A 581 -8.45 -3.28 -5.00
N ASN A 582 -8.70 -3.70 -3.76
CA ASN A 582 -9.98 -3.93 -3.10
C ASN A 582 -11.02 -2.81 -3.26
N ALA A 583 -12.24 -3.15 -3.66
CA ALA A 583 -13.35 -2.18 -3.67
C ALA A 583 -13.73 -1.73 -2.25
N ASN A 584 -13.75 -2.67 -1.30
CA ASN A 584 -14.18 -2.47 0.09
C ASN A 584 -13.15 -1.76 0.98
N ALA A 585 -12.30 -0.90 0.42
CA ALA A 585 -11.50 0.04 1.20
C ALA A 585 -12.45 1.10 1.80
N VAL A 586 -12.83 0.91 3.08
CA VAL A 586 -13.92 1.65 3.76
C VAL A 586 -13.60 3.11 4.10
N SER A 587 -12.33 3.50 4.01
CA SER A 587 -11.91 4.91 4.02
C SER A 587 -11.48 5.29 2.61
N PRO A 588 -11.62 6.57 2.19
CA PRO A 588 -10.72 7.12 1.19
C PRO A 588 -9.28 6.69 1.51
N PRO A 589 -8.53 6.12 0.55
CA PRO A 589 -8.85 6.02 -0.86
C PRO A 589 -9.58 4.71 -1.24
N THR A 590 -10.61 4.84 -2.08
CA THR A 590 -11.32 3.68 -2.66
C THR A 590 -10.40 2.84 -3.57
N GLY A 591 -10.81 1.62 -3.91
CA GLY A 591 -10.02 0.67 -4.70
C GLY A 591 -9.69 1.06 -6.14
N LEU A 592 -8.91 0.20 -6.80
CA LEU A 592 -8.71 0.19 -8.26
C LEU A 592 -9.83 -0.54 -9.01
N VAL A 593 -10.64 -1.36 -8.32
CA VAL A 593 -11.94 -1.81 -8.82
C VAL A 593 -13.09 -1.10 -8.09
N GLY A 594 -14.23 -0.94 -8.77
CA GLY A 594 -15.49 -0.52 -8.16
C GLY A 594 -16.18 -1.63 -7.38
N ASP A 595 -17.33 -1.32 -6.79
CA ASP A 595 -18.08 -2.20 -5.86
C ASP A 595 -18.56 -3.52 -6.49
N ASP A 596 -18.61 -3.60 -7.82
CA ASP A 596 -18.88 -4.82 -8.59
C ASP A 596 -17.66 -5.77 -8.67
N TRP A 597 -16.50 -5.35 -8.16
CA TRP A 597 -15.19 -6.00 -8.25
C TRP A 597 -14.69 -6.26 -9.69
N LEU A 598 -15.37 -5.68 -10.67
CA LEU A 598 -15.12 -5.87 -12.10
C LEU A 598 -14.69 -4.54 -12.75
N ALA A 599 -15.44 -3.46 -12.60
CA ALA A 599 -15.14 -2.18 -13.24
C ALA A 599 -13.81 -1.59 -12.73
N VAL A 600 -12.84 -1.43 -13.64
CA VAL A 600 -11.54 -0.81 -13.33
C VAL A 600 -11.69 0.72 -13.24
N GLN A 601 -11.17 1.31 -12.17
CA GLN A 601 -11.16 2.74 -11.92
C GLN A 601 -10.10 3.45 -12.77
N TRP A 602 -10.38 3.59 -14.07
CA TRP A 602 -9.42 4.05 -15.08
C TRP A 602 -8.79 5.41 -14.80
N ALA A 603 -9.48 6.33 -14.11
CA ALA A 603 -8.88 7.60 -13.68
C ALA A 603 -7.61 7.38 -12.83
N LYS A 604 -7.63 6.41 -11.90
CA LYS A 604 -6.49 6.04 -11.05
C LYS A 604 -5.40 5.34 -11.87
N ILE A 605 -5.78 4.38 -12.71
CA ILE A 605 -4.82 3.70 -13.61
C ILE A 605 -4.13 4.70 -14.54
N ASN A 606 -4.82 5.71 -15.05
CA ASN A 606 -4.20 6.73 -15.91
C ASN A 606 -3.10 7.52 -15.17
N ILE A 607 -3.33 7.92 -13.91
CA ILE A 607 -2.30 8.59 -13.09
C ILE A 607 -1.10 7.63 -12.87
N LEU A 608 -1.36 6.34 -12.68
CA LEU A 608 -0.29 5.35 -12.50
C LEU A 608 0.49 5.07 -13.80
N THR A 609 -0.11 5.21 -14.98
CA THR A 609 0.48 4.77 -16.26
C THR A 609 1.18 5.86 -17.07
N VAL A 610 0.82 7.14 -16.92
CA VAL A 610 1.17 8.24 -17.86
C VAL A 610 2.64 8.72 -17.78
N GLN A 611 3.61 7.80 -17.85
CA GLN A 611 5.02 8.15 -18.09
C GLN A 611 5.23 8.38 -19.60
N ARG A 612 4.89 9.60 -20.07
CA ARG A 612 5.00 10.00 -21.48
C ARG A 612 6.43 10.35 -21.86
N ASP A 613 6.98 9.60 -22.80
CA ASP A 613 8.16 9.96 -23.58
C ASP A 613 7.91 9.51 -25.04
N PRO A 614 7.88 10.42 -26.04
CA PRO A 614 8.10 11.86 -25.93
C PRO A 614 6.97 12.62 -25.19
N PRO A 615 7.24 13.83 -24.67
CA PRO A 615 6.22 14.67 -24.06
C PRO A 615 5.11 15.06 -25.04
N ASN A 616 3.86 15.09 -24.59
CA ASN A 616 2.74 15.61 -25.38
C ASN A 616 2.83 17.15 -25.44
N PRO A 617 2.95 17.78 -26.63
CA PRO A 617 3.08 19.23 -26.76
C PRO A 617 1.83 20.03 -26.31
N TYR A 618 0.69 19.36 -26.10
CA TYR A 618 -0.58 20.00 -25.71
C TYR A 618 -0.87 19.97 -24.20
N ALA A 619 0.08 19.56 -23.35
CA ALA A 619 -0.12 19.42 -21.90
C ALA A 619 0.99 20.09 -21.07
N ALA A 620 1.06 21.43 -21.12
CA ALA A 620 1.89 22.20 -20.20
C ALA A 620 1.38 22.02 -18.75
N GLY A 621 2.12 21.29 -17.92
CA GLY A 621 1.82 21.08 -16.49
C GLY A 621 1.59 19.63 -16.03
N ASP A 622 1.64 18.64 -16.92
CA ASP A 622 1.49 17.21 -16.60
C ASP A 622 2.60 16.74 -15.61
N PRO A 623 2.28 16.10 -14.47
CA PRO A 623 3.26 15.69 -13.46
C PRO A 623 4.20 14.55 -13.90
N GLY A 624 3.86 13.85 -14.99
CA GLY A 624 4.45 12.56 -15.35
C GLY A 624 3.92 11.46 -14.43
N GLY A 625 3.46 10.35 -14.99
CA GLY A 625 2.84 9.25 -14.23
C GLY A 625 3.85 8.33 -13.55
N TRP A 626 3.33 7.34 -12.82
CA TRP A 626 4.11 6.41 -12.01
C TRP A 626 4.75 5.24 -12.78
N GLY A 627 4.69 5.24 -14.11
CA GLY A 627 5.38 4.26 -14.97
C GLY A 627 4.85 2.83 -14.87
N LEU A 628 3.56 2.65 -14.56
CA LEU A 628 2.82 1.41 -14.78
C LEU A 628 2.62 1.19 -16.30
N ARG A 629 2.71 -0.05 -16.79
CA ARG A 629 2.63 -0.36 -18.23
C ARG A 629 1.64 -1.51 -18.50
N PRO A 630 0.37 -1.20 -18.81
CA PRO A 630 -0.62 -2.21 -19.20
C PRO A 630 -0.22 -2.90 -20.50
N TRP A 631 -0.73 -4.11 -20.71
CA TRP A 631 -0.43 -4.99 -21.85
C TRP A 631 -0.65 -4.36 -23.24
N PHE A 632 -1.47 -3.31 -23.33
CA PHE A 632 -1.82 -2.60 -24.56
C PHE A 632 -0.95 -1.37 -24.86
N LEU A 633 0.00 -1.02 -23.99
CA LEU A 633 1.05 -0.04 -24.27
C LEU A 633 2.29 -0.77 -24.81
#